data_AF-A0A2E0PQS7-F1
#
_entry.id   AF-A0A2E0PQS7-F1
#
_cell.length_a   1.000
_cell.length_b   1.000
_cell.length_c   1.000
_cell.angle_alpha   90.00
_cell.angle_beta   90.00
_cell.angle_gamma   90.00
#
_symmetry.space_group_name_H-M   'P 1'
#
loop_
_entity.id
_entity.type
_entity.pdbx_description
1 polymer ?
#
loop_
_entity_poly.entity_id
_entity_poly.type
_entity_poly.pdbx_seq_one_letter_code
_entity_poly.pdbx_strand_id
1 'polypeptide(L)'
;MAWSRKSAMFASLSVAMYLLGLVLRNQQLVTVAVVLLSFLTWAALRTAHGDVASTGRRSEDAAFDEGVQLQSIVAMRKTSSSRVFEDGEIEVTLRIQNNSNTAKVVELRDRVPEVMRIKKGANYVLMEIGPKRETMISYTIETPLRGFYSIGPVCIRVQDELGLFHNEKEIQLYDDFLVFPKMEDIKDAMIKSRVPKIFTGAVNIRNPGEGSNFYNLREYLPGDPMRKINWQATARQDGKMMVNEFERDAVSDVIIIVDSRAVSETGPVSRNSLVYSTRAAASLTQYFLSRRDSVGVVVYGDEIVSVDRDTGKKQLYIILTKLAGAMAKGNTPLKIVTNRIMPHIHRGSPIIILSPLEDDPTIVDAVRDLRARSFEVTVLSPSSLEFEFDARRIDRTGYEVLKTERDILMTELRGLGAYVMDWEPDMLLFTALAGARGF
;
A
#
# COMPACT_ATOMS: atom_id res chain seq x y z
N MET A 1 -21.66 -30.36 7.42
CA MET A 1 -21.69 -31.52 6.50
C MET A 1 -22.58 -31.22 5.32
N ALA A 2 -22.03 -31.21 4.12
CA ALA A 2 -22.75 -30.97 2.89
C ALA A 2 -22.63 -32.17 1.93
N TRP A 3 -23.69 -32.42 1.16
CA TRP A 3 -23.74 -33.48 0.16
C TRP A 3 -22.96 -33.06 -1.08
N SER A 4 -22.15 -33.97 -1.64
CA SER A 4 -21.58 -33.77 -2.97
C SER A 4 -22.63 -34.01 -4.06
N ARG A 5 -22.31 -33.60 -5.29
CA ARG A 5 -23.12 -34.00 -6.47
C ARG A 5 -23.17 -35.53 -6.61
N LYS A 6 -22.09 -36.24 -6.26
CA LYS A 6 -22.03 -37.70 -6.31
C LYS A 6 -23.03 -38.32 -5.33
N SER A 7 -23.05 -37.90 -4.08
CA SER A 7 -23.99 -38.48 -3.09
C SER A 7 -25.45 -38.19 -3.43
N ALA A 8 -25.75 -37.00 -3.97
CA ALA A 8 -27.09 -36.69 -4.48
C ALA A 8 -27.50 -37.61 -5.64
N MET A 9 -26.59 -37.86 -6.60
CA MET A 9 -26.84 -38.81 -7.70
C MET A 9 -27.02 -40.24 -7.16
N PHE A 10 -26.16 -40.71 -6.27
CA PHE A 10 -26.29 -42.04 -5.65
C PHE A 10 -27.63 -42.19 -4.91
N ALA A 11 -28.04 -41.20 -4.12
CA ALA A 11 -29.34 -41.25 -3.44
C ALA A 11 -30.51 -41.26 -4.43
N SER A 12 -30.47 -40.42 -5.47
CA SER A 12 -31.52 -40.41 -6.50
C SER A 12 -31.60 -41.74 -7.24
N LEU A 13 -30.46 -42.36 -7.55
CA LEU A 13 -30.39 -43.68 -8.19
C LEU A 13 -30.93 -44.77 -7.26
N SER A 14 -30.56 -44.75 -5.97
CA SER A 14 -31.09 -45.70 -4.98
C SER A 14 -32.60 -45.60 -4.85
N VAL A 15 -33.15 -44.38 -4.76
CA VAL A 15 -34.60 -44.16 -4.69
C VAL A 15 -35.30 -44.63 -5.97
N ALA A 16 -34.73 -44.32 -7.15
CA ALA A 16 -35.28 -44.77 -8.43
C ALA A 16 -35.28 -46.31 -8.56
N MET A 17 -34.17 -46.98 -8.19
CA MET A 17 -34.08 -48.45 -8.20
C MET A 17 -35.05 -49.09 -7.20
N TYR A 18 -35.24 -48.47 -6.03
CA TYR A 18 -36.20 -48.95 -5.03
C TYR A 18 -37.63 -48.91 -5.58
N LEU A 19 -38.05 -47.78 -6.15
CA LEU A 19 -39.38 -47.62 -6.75
C LEU A 19 -39.59 -48.56 -7.95
N LEU A 20 -38.61 -48.64 -8.86
CA LEU A 20 -38.67 -49.53 -10.01
C LEU A 20 -38.75 -51.01 -9.59
N GLY A 21 -37.99 -51.41 -8.57
CA GLY A 21 -38.02 -52.75 -8.00
C GLY A 21 -39.37 -53.12 -7.40
N LEU A 22 -40.04 -52.17 -6.72
CA LEU A 22 -41.41 -52.35 -6.23
C LEU A 22 -42.42 -52.49 -7.37
N VAL A 23 -42.33 -51.64 -8.41
CA VAL A 23 -43.23 -51.67 -9.57
C VAL A 23 -43.09 -52.96 -10.36
N LEU A 24 -41.86 -53.38 -10.65
CA LEU A 24 -41.56 -54.60 -11.40
C LEU A 24 -41.64 -55.88 -10.55
N ARG A 25 -41.92 -55.77 -9.24
CA ARG A 25 -41.83 -56.86 -8.25
C ARG A 25 -40.49 -57.61 -8.29
N ASN A 26 -39.42 -56.91 -8.62
CA ASN A 26 -38.08 -57.49 -8.70
C ASN A 26 -37.33 -57.27 -7.37
N GLN A 27 -37.25 -58.32 -6.56
CA GLN A 27 -36.59 -58.29 -5.25
C GLN A 27 -35.08 -57.95 -5.34
N GLN A 28 -34.41 -58.28 -6.44
CA GLN A 28 -32.98 -57.96 -6.63
C GLN A 28 -32.75 -56.45 -6.73
N LEU A 29 -33.64 -55.71 -7.40
CA LEU A 29 -33.52 -54.25 -7.49
C LEU A 29 -33.75 -53.56 -6.14
N VAL A 30 -34.72 -54.04 -5.37
CA VAL A 30 -35.02 -53.52 -4.02
C VAL A 30 -33.84 -53.75 -3.09
N THR A 31 -33.23 -54.94 -3.11
CA THR A 31 -32.07 -55.25 -2.27
C THR A 31 -30.86 -54.38 -2.60
N VAL A 32 -30.52 -54.20 -3.89
CA VAL A 32 -29.44 -53.29 -4.30
C VAL A 32 -29.69 -51.85 -3.85
N ALA A 33 -30.92 -51.36 -3.98
CA ALA A 33 -31.30 -50.03 -3.54
C ALA A 33 -31.13 -49.81 -2.03
N VAL A 34 -31.56 -50.78 -1.21
CA VAL A 34 -31.41 -50.73 0.26
C VAL A 34 -29.94 -50.77 0.66
N VAL A 35 -29.11 -51.57 0.00
CA VAL A 35 -27.65 -51.61 0.25
C VAL A 35 -27.01 -50.26 -0.05
N LEU A 36 -27.34 -49.63 -1.18
CA LEU A 36 -26.81 -48.30 -1.53
C LEU A 36 -27.25 -47.21 -0.53
N LEU A 37 -28.52 -47.21 -0.12
CA LEU A 37 -29.03 -46.28 0.90
C LEU A 37 -28.36 -46.49 2.26
N SER A 38 -28.19 -47.75 2.68
CA SER A 38 -27.52 -48.11 3.94
C SER A 38 -26.04 -47.71 3.92
N PHE A 39 -25.39 -47.84 2.75
CA PHE A 39 -24.02 -47.39 2.55
C PHE A 39 -23.90 -45.86 2.61
N LEU A 40 -24.82 -45.12 1.97
CA LEU A 40 -24.84 -43.66 2.04
C LEU A 40 -25.09 -43.16 3.46
N THR A 41 -25.99 -43.77 4.22
CA THR A 41 -26.23 -43.40 5.62
C THR A 41 -25.04 -43.73 6.51
N TRP A 42 -24.39 -44.87 6.30
CA TRP A 42 -23.14 -45.22 7.00
C TRP A 42 -22.00 -44.22 6.68
N ALA A 43 -21.78 -43.89 5.41
CA ALA A 43 -20.79 -42.90 4.99
C ALA A 43 -21.12 -41.50 5.54
N ALA A 44 -22.40 -41.16 5.61
CA ALA A 44 -22.86 -39.91 6.20
C ALA A 44 -22.54 -39.85 7.71
N LEU A 45 -22.88 -40.91 8.45
CA LEU A 45 -22.61 -41.01 9.89
C LEU A 45 -21.11 -40.92 10.19
N ARG A 46 -20.26 -41.59 9.41
CA ARG A 46 -18.80 -41.56 9.58
C ARG A 46 -18.21 -40.16 9.37
N THR A 47 -18.75 -39.41 8.42
CA THR A 47 -18.31 -38.04 8.12
C THR A 47 -18.88 -37.02 9.12
N ALA A 48 -20.07 -37.28 9.67
CA ALA A 48 -20.69 -36.46 10.72
C ALA A 48 -20.03 -36.65 12.09
N HIS A 49 -19.79 -37.91 12.51
CA HIS A 49 -19.15 -38.24 13.80
C HIS A 49 -17.65 -37.93 13.83
N GLY A 50 -17.09 -37.49 12.70
CA GLY A 50 -15.71 -37.02 12.62
C GLY A 50 -15.47 -35.64 13.23
N ASP A 51 -16.50 -34.80 13.39
CA ASP A 51 -16.33 -33.39 13.80
C ASP A 51 -17.63 -32.80 14.39
N VAL A 52 -17.97 -33.14 15.64
CA VAL A 52 -19.02 -32.44 16.41
C VAL A 52 -18.41 -31.81 17.67
N ALA A 53 -17.94 -30.56 17.54
CA ALA A 53 -18.05 -29.54 18.57
C ALA A 53 -17.75 -28.16 17.97
N SER A 54 -18.77 -27.30 17.99
CA SER A 54 -18.62 -25.87 17.83
C SER A 54 -18.11 -25.27 19.14
N THR A 55 -17.24 -24.27 19.07
CA THR A 55 -17.51 -22.93 19.61
C THR A 55 -16.33 -22.02 19.28
N GLY A 56 -16.65 -20.89 18.67
CA GLY A 56 -15.75 -19.75 18.65
C GLY A 56 -15.76 -19.10 20.03
N ARG A 57 -14.58 -18.95 20.63
CA ARG A 57 -14.25 -17.87 21.57
C ARG A 57 -12.73 -17.75 21.74
N ARG A 58 -12.35 -16.53 22.08
CA ARG A 58 -11.01 -15.93 22.12
C ARG A 58 -10.09 -16.69 23.11
N SER A 59 -8.85 -16.94 22.69
CA SER A 59 -7.84 -17.77 23.35
C SER A 59 -7.14 -17.14 24.57
N GLU A 60 -7.71 -16.11 25.22
CA GLU A 60 -6.97 -15.38 26.28
C GLU A 60 -7.40 -15.67 27.72
N ASP A 61 -8.42 -16.51 27.96
CA ASP A 61 -8.76 -16.93 29.32
C ASP A 61 -8.83 -18.46 29.44
N ALA A 62 -8.25 -18.94 30.54
CA ALA A 62 -8.34 -20.27 31.14
C ALA A 62 -7.23 -21.30 30.83
N ALA A 63 -6.40 -21.46 31.87
CA ALA A 63 -5.84 -22.68 32.40
C ALA A 63 -6.61 -23.98 32.06
N PHE A 64 -5.83 -25.07 31.92
CA PHE A 64 -6.19 -26.48 32.14
C PHE A 64 -7.64 -26.72 32.62
N ASP A 65 -8.55 -27.11 31.73
CA ASP A 65 -9.12 -28.47 31.59
C ASP A 65 -10.23 -28.49 30.53
N GLU A 66 -10.40 -29.64 29.88
CA GLU A 66 -11.54 -30.09 29.05
C GLU A 66 -12.38 -29.06 28.24
N GLY A 67 -12.10 -28.99 26.92
CA GLY A 67 -13.01 -28.43 25.92
C GLY A 67 -12.73 -29.02 24.54
N VAL A 68 -13.71 -29.69 23.93
CA VAL A 68 -13.57 -30.50 22.70
C VAL A 68 -13.08 -29.63 21.53
N GLN A 69 -11.78 -29.76 21.26
CA GLN A 69 -11.08 -29.08 20.16
C GLN A 69 -11.30 -29.83 18.84
N LEU A 70 -11.59 -29.11 17.77
CA LEU A 70 -11.46 -29.60 16.39
C LEU A 70 -9.95 -29.78 16.05
N GLN A 71 -9.29 -30.79 16.61
CA GLN A 71 -7.81 -30.91 16.67
C GLN A 71 -7.11 -31.47 15.43
N SER A 72 -7.83 -32.06 14.46
CA SER A 72 -7.14 -32.91 13.48
C SER A 72 -6.38 -32.17 12.40
N ILE A 73 -6.77 -30.95 12.00
CA ILE A 73 -6.01 -30.19 11.00
C ILE A 73 -5.59 -28.86 11.59
N VAL A 74 -4.28 -28.64 11.65
CA VAL A 74 -3.65 -27.41 12.11
C VAL A 74 -2.96 -26.76 10.92
N ALA A 75 -3.10 -25.44 10.78
CA ALA A 75 -2.43 -24.66 9.75
C ALA A 75 -1.58 -23.56 10.39
N MET A 76 -0.39 -23.35 9.85
CA MET A 76 0.53 -22.28 10.22
C MET A 76 1.04 -21.61 8.95
N ARG A 77 1.00 -20.27 8.91
CA ARG A 77 1.48 -19.49 7.78
C ARG A 77 2.75 -18.75 8.18
N LYS A 78 3.68 -18.66 7.24
CA LYS A 78 4.87 -17.83 7.33
C LYS A 78 4.95 -16.96 6.08
N THR A 79 5.15 -15.67 6.28
CA THR A 79 5.40 -14.71 5.20
C THR A 79 6.87 -14.31 5.20
N SER A 80 7.41 -14.00 4.02
CA SER A 80 8.79 -13.53 3.85
C SER A 80 9.02 -12.14 4.46
N SER A 81 8.02 -11.26 4.41
CA SER A 81 8.05 -9.94 5.01
C SER A 81 6.64 -9.48 5.41
N SER A 82 6.55 -8.70 6.50
CA SER A 82 5.35 -7.97 6.91
C SER A 82 5.28 -6.55 6.33
N ARG A 83 6.35 -6.09 5.67
CA ARG A 83 6.46 -4.77 5.05
C ARG A 83 7.10 -4.87 3.67
N VAL A 84 6.43 -4.35 2.66
CA VAL A 84 6.89 -4.39 1.28
C VAL A 84 6.56 -3.06 0.59
N PHE A 85 7.20 -2.75 -0.52
CA PHE A 85 6.82 -1.61 -1.36
C PHE A 85 5.86 -2.07 -2.46
N GLU A 86 5.07 -1.15 -3.02
CA GLU A 86 4.31 -1.39 -4.26
C GLU A 86 5.20 -2.03 -5.34
N ASP A 87 4.60 -2.92 -6.13
CA ASP A 87 5.24 -3.81 -7.12
C ASP A 87 6.21 -4.85 -6.52
N GLY A 88 6.32 -4.91 -5.19
CA GLY A 88 7.08 -5.95 -4.49
C GLY A 88 6.38 -7.30 -4.44
N GLU A 89 7.11 -8.29 -3.93
CA GLU A 89 6.66 -9.67 -3.82
C GLU A 89 6.70 -10.13 -2.36
N ILE A 90 5.70 -10.90 -1.96
CA ILE A 90 5.69 -11.61 -0.68
C ILE A 90 5.58 -13.11 -0.97
N GLU A 91 6.62 -13.85 -0.61
CA GLU A 91 6.55 -15.31 -0.52
C GLU A 91 5.77 -15.72 0.72
N VAL A 92 4.82 -16.63 0.53
CA VAL A 92 3.94 -17.18 1.56
C VAL A 92 4.12 -18.69 1.59
N THR A 93 4.41 -19.23 2.76
CA THR A 93 4.47 -20.67 3.01
C THR A 93 3.40 -21.03 4.02
N LEU A 94 2.47 -21.91 3.63
CA LEU A 94 1.43 -22.43 4.51
C LEU A 94 1.72 -23.90 4.79
N ARG A 95 1.99 -24.21 6.06
CA ARG A 95 2.19 -25.55 6.58
C ARG A 95 0.89 -26.07 7.17
N ILE A 96 0.50 -27.26 6.75
CA ILE A 96 -0.73 -27.92 7.20
C ILE A 96 -0.35 -29.27 7.77
N GLN A 97 -0.88 -29.59 8.96
CA GLN A 97 -0.62 -30.84 9.66
C GLN A 97 -1.92 -31.58 9.93
N ASN A 98 -1.95 -32.86 9.57
CA ASN A 98 -3.00 -33.78 9.96
C ASN A 98 -2.60 -34.49 11.27
N ASN A 99 -3.17 -34.05 12.37
CA ASN A 99 -3.07 -34.64 13.70
C ASN A 99 -4.03 -35.82 13.95
N SER A 100 -4.87 -36.22 12.99
CA SER A 100 -5.67 -37.45 13.12
C SER A 100 -4.87 -38.71 12.85
N ASN A 101 -5.43 -39.85 13.27
CA ASN A 101 -4.89 -41.19 13.01
C ASN A 101 -5.34 -41.77 11.67
N THR A 102 -6.09 -41.02 10.85
CA THR A 102 -6.54 -41.43 9.52
C THR A 102 -6.06 -40.45 8.46
N ALA A 103 -5.92 -40.93 7.23
CA ALA A 103 -5.66 -40.05 6.10
C ALA A 103 -6.88 -39.16 5.82
N LYS A 104 -6.64 -37.95 5.32
CA LYS A 104 -7.68 -36.98 4.99
C LYS A 104 -7.43 -36.41 3.61
N VAL A 105 -8.45 -36.42 2.76
CA VAL A 105 -8.44 -35.67 1.50
C VAL A 105 -8.86 -34.24 1.81
N VAL A 106 -7.96 -33.30 1.58
CA VAL A 106 -8.10 -31.91 1.98
C VAL A 106 -8.00 -31.01 0.77
N GLU A 107 -9.04 -30.24 0.55
CA GLU A 107 -9.07 -29.09 -0.34
C GLU A 107 -8.83 -27.85 0.50
N LEU A 108 -7.72 -27.15 0.24
CA LEU A 108 -7.32 -25.97 0.98
C LEU A 108 -7.26 -24.77 0.05
N ARG A 109 -7.75 -23.64 0.55
CA ARG A 109 -7.66 -22.34 -0.11
C ARG A 109 -7.25 -21.29 0.91
N ASP A 110 -6.12 -20.65 0.68
CA ASP A 110 -5.70 -19.50 1.46
C ASP A 110 -6.22 -18.22 0.81
N ARG A 111 -7.05 -17.44 1.52
CA ARG A 111 -7.66 -16.24 0.95
C ARG A 111 -6.61 -15.13 0.85
N VAL A 112 -6.48 -14.56 -0.34
CA VAL A 112 -5.59 -13.44 -0.65
C VAL A 112 -6.47 -12.23 -1.01
N PRO A 113 -6.10 -10.99 -0.63
CA PRO A 113 -6.86 -9.80 -1.01
C PRO A 113 -7.07 -9.68 -2.52
N GLU A 114 -8.24 -9.21 -2.95
CA GLU A 114 -8.66 -9.21 -4.36
C GLU A 114 -7.75 -8.37 -5.28
N VAL A 115 -7.12 -7.34 -4.72
CA VAL A 115 -6.19 -6.48 -5.47
C VAL A 115 -4.83 -7.14 -5.75
N MET A 116 -4.51 -8.26 -5.08
CA MET A 116 -3.22 -8.93 -5.19
C MET A 116 -3.29 -10.04 -6.23
N ARG A 117 -2.17 -10.29 -6.92
CA ARG A 117 -2.05 -11.36 -7.91
C ARG A 117 -1.08 -12.43 -7.44
N ILE A 118 -1.43 -13.69 -7.67
CA ILE A 118 -0.50 -14.81 -7.45
C ILE A 118 0.46 -14.86 -8.64
N LYS A 119 1.74 -14.58 -8.39
CA LYS A 119 2.79 -14.57 -9.40
C LYS A 119 3.37 -15.95 -9.65
N LYS A 120 3.55 -16.74 -8.58
CA LYS A 120 4.12 -18.10 -8.62
C LYS A 120 3.41 -19.02 -7.65
N GLY A 121 3.30 -20.29 -8.00
CA GLY A 121 2.63 -21.30 -7.18
C GLY A 121 1.10 -21.17 -7.18
N ALA A 122 0.45 -21.75 -6.19
CA ALA A 122 -0.99 -21.69 -6.01
C ALA A 122 -1.34 -21.55 -4.53
N ASN A 123 -2.26 -20.64 -4.20
CA ASN A 123 -2.88 -20.51 -2.88
C ASN A 123 -4.01 -21.52 -2.65
N TYR A 124 -4.17 -22.48 -3.57
CA TYR A 124 -5.19 -23.50 -3.55
C TYR A 124 -4.55 -24.86 -3.86
N VAL A 125 -4.94 -25.88 -3.12
CA VAL A 125 -4.48 -27.24 -3.35
C VAL A 125 -5.53 -28.26 -2.92
N LEU A 126 -5.62 -29.35 -3.67
CA LEU A 126 -6.35 -30.56 -3.28
C LEU A 126 -5.34 -31.68 -3.13
N MET A 127 -5.23 -32.26 -1.94
CA MET A 127 -4.29 -33.35 -1.68
C MET A 127 -4.75 -34.28 -0.56
N GLU A 128 -4.17 -35.47 -0.49
CA GLU A 128 -4.30 -36.36 0.65
C GLU A 128 -3.16 -36.11 1.65
N ILE A 129 -3.49 -35.94 2.92
CA ILE A 129 -2.52 -35.85 4.01
C ILE A 129 -2.67 -37.08 4.89
N GLY A 130 -1.61 -37.90 4.94
CA GLY A 130 -1.58 -39.11 5.75
C GLY A 130 -1.70 -38.85 7.26
N PRO A 131 -1.95 -39.90 8.07
CA PRO A 131 -2.04 -39.79 9.52
C PRO A 131 -0.78 -39.19 10.13
N LYS A 132 -0.91 -38.24 11.06
CA LYS A 132 0.22 -37.58 11.75
C LYS A 132 1.26 -36.98 10.81
N ARG A 133 0.91 -36.70 9.55
CA ARG A 133 1.80 -36.10 8.55
C ARG A 133 1.49 -34.63 8.34
N GLU A 134 2.44 -33.96 7.71
CA GLU A 134 2.32 -32.58 7.31
C GLU A 134 2.73 -32.38 5.87
N THR A 135 2.30 -31.24 5.33
CA THR A 135 2.59 -30.79 3.98
C THR A 135 2.74 -29.27 3.99
N MET A 136 3.38 -28.76 2.94
CA MET A 136 3.58 -27.32 2.77
C MET A 136 3.16 -26.93 1.36
N ILE A 137 2.43 -25.82 1.27
CA ILE A 137 2.26 -25.10 0.01
C ILE A 137 3.05 -23.80 0.07
N SER A 138 3.59 -23.38 -1.07
CA SER A 138 4.27 -22.09 -1.19
C SER A 138 3.78 -21.39 -2.44
N TYR A 139 3.50 -20.11 -2.29
CA TYR A 139 3.09 -19.23 -3.39
C TYR A 139 3.61 -17.82 -3.15
N THR A 140 3.77 -17.07 -4.24
CA THR A 140 4.24 -15.69 -4.20
C THR A 140 3.12 -14.77 -4.63
N ILE A 141 2.80 -13.77 -3.80
CA ILE A 141 1.87 -12.71 -4.14
C ILE A 141 2.63 -11.46 -4.58
N GLU A 142 2.11 -10.78 -5.59
CA GLU A 142 2.57 -9.48 -6.05
C GLU A 142 1.67 -8.39 -5.46
N THR A 143 2.27 -7.29 -4.98
CA THR A 143 1.57 -6.21 -4.28
C THR A 143 1.47 -4.93 -5.10
N PRO A 144 0.46 -4.78 -5.98
CA PRO A 144 0.41 -3.65 -6.93
C PRO A 144 -0.01 -2.32 -6.29
N LEU A 145 -0.67 -2.34 -5.13
CA LEU A 145 -1.24 -1.15 -4.50
C LEU A 145 -0.77 -1.03 -3.04
N ARG A 146 -0.45 0.19 -2.60
CA ARG A 146 -0.21 0.48 -1.18
C ARG A 146 -1.47 0.26 -0.35
N GLY A 147 -1.26 -0.07 0.91
CA GLY A 147 -2.35 -0.29 1.85
C GLY A 147 -1.98 -1.20 3.00
N PHE A 148 -2.93 -1.33 3.92
CA PHE A 148 -2.93 -2.37 4.94
C PHE A 148 -3.74 -3.55 4.44
N TYR A 149 -3.14 -4.73 4.45
CA TYR A 149 -3.75 -5.94 3.92
C TYR A 149 -3.54 -7.11 4.87
N SER A 150 -4.42 -8.10 4.77
CA SER A 150 -4.34 -9.34 5.54
C SER A 150 -4.47 -10.53 4.61
N ILE A 151 -3.61 -11.54 4.77
CA ILE A 151 -3.78 -12.85 4.15
C ILE A 151 -4.62 -13.69 5.10
N GLY A 152 -5.61 -14.39 4.55
CA GLY A 152 -6.52 -15.24 5.30
C GLY A 152 -7.97 -14.79 5.21
N PRO A 153 -8.88 -15.57 5.79
CA PRO A 153 -8.63 -16.81 6.52
C PRO A 153 -8.30 -17.99 5.59
N VAL A 154 -7.87 -19.12 6.17
CA VAL A 154 -7.63 -20.36 5.41
C VAL A 154 -8.92 -21.18 5.39
N CYS A 155 -9.51 -21.35 4.21
CA CYS A 155 -10.68 -22.19 4.01
C CYS A 155 -10.22 -23.63 3.72
N ILE A 156 -10.73 -24.57 4.50
CA ILE A 156 -10.43 -25.99 4.39
C ILE A 156 -11.72 -26.75 4.16
N ARG A 157 -11.73 -27.60 3.14
CA ARG A 157 -12.78 -28.57 2.89
C ARG A 157 -12.18 -29.96 2.98
N VAL A 158 -12.65 -30.76 3.94
CA VAL A 158 -12.25 -32.15 4.11
C VAL A 158 -13.29 -33.03 3.44
N GLN A 159 -12.84 -33.91 2.55
CA GLN A 159 -13.68 -34.89 1.87
C GLN A 159 -13.48 -36.26 2.51
N ASP A 160 -14.51 -37.09 2.46
CA ASP A 160 -14.35 -38.52 2.71
C ASP A 160 -13.59 -39.19 1.55
N GLU A 161 -13.10 -40.42 1.77
CA GLU A 161 -12.28 -41.18 0.80
C GLU A 161 -13.01 -41.42 -0.54
N LEU A 162 -14.35 -41.34 -0.55
CA LEU A 162 -15.20 -41.59 -1.72
C LEU A 162 -15.68 -40.30 -2.41
N GLY A 163 -15.40 -39.14 -1.81
CA GLY A 163 -15.93 -37.83 -2.22
C GLY A 163 -17.46 -37.74 -2.17
N LEU A 164 -18.14 -38.53 -1.32
CA LEU A 164 -19.59 -38.52 -1.15
C LEU A 164 -20.03 -37.34 -0.30
N PHE A 165 -19.29 -37.06 0.78
CA PHE A 165 -19.57 -35.97 1.69
C PHE A 165 -18.34 -35.10 1.93
N HIS A 166 -18.59 -33.84 2.27
CA HIS A 166 -17.54 -32.93 2.67
C HIS A 166 -17.95 -32.06 3.87
N ASN A 167 -16.95 -31.69 4.65
CA ASN A 167 -17.06 -30.70 5.72
C ASN A 167 -16.17 -29.50 5.37
N GLU A 168 -16.72 -28.30 5.53
CA GLU A 168 -15.96 -27.05 5.38
C GLU A 168 -15.69 -26.46 6.74
N LYS A 169 -14.49 -25.90 6.89
CA LYS A 169 -14.04 -25.19 8.07
C LYS A 169 -13.17 -24.01 7.65
N GLU A 170 -13.37 -22.88 8.29
CA GLU A 170 -12.52 -21.70 8.12
C GLU A 170 -11.60 -21.60 9.34
N ILE A 171 -10.29 -21.69 9.12
CA ILE A 171 -9.29 -21.43 10.14
C ILE A 171 -9.03 -19.92 10.14
N GLN A 172 -9.32 -19.27 11.28
CA GLN A 172 -9.13 -17.83 11.50
C GLN A 172 -7.63 -17.49 11.67
N LEU A 173 -6.84 -17.78 10.63
CA LEU A 173 -5.42 -17.50 10.53
C LEU A 173 -5.22 -16.30 9.61
N TYR A 174 -4.88 -15.16 10.22
CA TYR A 174 -4.63 -13.90 9.53
C TYR A 174 -3.19 -13.47 9.71
N ASP A 175 -2.55 -13.04 8.62
CA ASP A 175 -1.25 -12.37 8.66
C ASP A 175 -1.36 -11.01 8.00
N ASP A 176 -1.16 -9.98 8.81
CA ASP A 176 -1.22 -8.60 8.36
C ASP A 176 0.11 -8.17 7.76
N PHE A 177 0.05 -7.43 6.66
CA PHE A 177 1.21 -6.84 6.02
C PHE A 177 0.89 -5.44 5.49
N LEU A 178 1.94 -4.63 5.39
CA LEU A 178 1.88 -3.25 4.96
C LEU A 178 2.61 -3.09 3.63
N VAL A 179 1.90 -2.52 2.65
CA VAL A 179 2.47 -2.15 1.36
C VAL A 179 2.68 -0.63 1.34
N PHE A 180 3.93 -0.20 1.26
CA PHE A 180 4.32 1.20 1.15
C PHE A 180 4.16 1.71 -0.29
N PRO A 181 3.85 3.00 -0.49
CA PRO A 181 3.82 3.60 -1.82
C PRO A 181 5.16 3.42 -2.54
N LYS A 182 5.10 3.23 -3.87
CA LYS A 182 6.29 3.20 -4.72
C LYS A 182 7.08 4.51 -4.58
N MET A 183 8.40 4.40 -4.51
CA MET A 183 9.31 5.55 -4.50
C MET A 183 10.13 5.59 -5.77
N GLU A 184 10.32 6.79 -6.29
CA GLU A 184 11.21 7.09 -7.40
C GLU A 184 12.47 7.79 -6.86
N ASP A 185 13.63 7.47 -7.44
CA ASP A 185 14.89 8.11 -7.06
C ASP A 185 14.98 9.51 -7.67
N ILE A 186 14.84 10.54 -6.84
CA ILE A 186 14.92 11.95 -7.24
C ILE A 186 16.37 12.41 -7.03
N LYS A 187 17.07 12.73 -8.11
CA LYS A 187 18.47 13.21 -8.04
C LYS A 187 18.58 14.70 -7.74
N ASP A 188 17.64 15.50 -8.23
CA ASP A 188 17.55 16.93 -7.96
C ASP A 188 16.09 17.38 -8.02
N ALA A 189 15.51 17.75 -6.88
CA ALA A 189 14.16 18.28 -6.86
C ALA A 189 14.10 19.79 -7.17
N MET A 190 15.25 20.46 -7.32
CA MET A 190 15.44 21.91 -7.37
C MET A 190 14.79 22.72 -6.23
N ILE A 191 14.12 22.07 -5.27
CA ILE A 191 13.48 22.67 -4.11
C ILE A 191 14.54 22.87 -3.00
N LYS A 192 14.76 24.12 -2.64
CA LYS A 192 15.66 24.55 -1.56
C LYS A 192 14.88 25.47 -0.63
N SER A 193 15.04 25.34 0.68
CA SER A 193 14.54 26.38 1.59
C SER A 193 15.40 27.62 1.49
N ARG A 194 14.74 28.78 1.62
CA ARG A 194 15.42 30.08 1.79
C ARG A 194 15.77 30.38 3.25
N VAL A 195 15.30 29.55 4.19
CA VAL A 195 15.45 29.79 5.64
C VAL A 195 16.09 28.57 6.31
N PRO A 196 17.41 28.64 6.60
CA PRO A 196 18.10 27.71 7.47
C PRO A 196 17.40 27.54 8.83
N LYS A 197 17.23 26.30 9.30
CA LYS A 197 16.89 26.06 10.71
C LYS A 197 18.07 26.44 11.59
N ILE A 198 17.88 27.44 12.45
CA ILE A 198 18.86 27.82 13.47
C ILE A 198 18.65 26.87 14.66
N PHE A 199 19.60 25.96 14.89
CA PHE A 199 19.61 25.14 16.11
C PHE A 199 19.82 26.05 17.31
N THR A 200 18.80 26.20 18.17
CA THR A 200 18.91 27.00 19.40
C THR A 200 19.89 26.32 20.35
N GLY A 201 21.09 26.90 20.49
CA GLY A 201 22.18 26.39 21.32
C GLY A 201 23.54 26.35 20.63
N ALA A 202 23.62 26.59 19.32
CA ALA A 202 24.89 26.76 18.63
C ALA A 202 25.01 28.18 18.06
N VAL A 203 26.14 28.82 18.36
CA VAL A 203 26.75 29.89 17.55
C VAL A 203 26.52 29.58 16.06
N ASN A 204 26.37 30.60 15.21
CA ASN A 204 26.43 30.43 13.75
C ASN A 204 27.80 29.86 13.36
N ILE A 205 28.01 28.56 13.58
CA ILE A 205 29.20 27.84 13.13
C ILE A 205 28.84 27.46 11.70
N ARG A 206 29.07 28.40 10.79
CA ARG A 206 29.18 28.10 9.37
C ARG A 206 30.20 26.97 9.25
N ASN A 207 29.75 25.78 8.90
CA ASN A 207 30.58 24.59 8.84
C ASN A 207 30.85 24.23 7.37
N PRO A 208 32.10 23.84 7.05
CA PRO A 208 32.43 23.35 5.72
C PRO A 208 31.64 22.08 5.39
N GLY A 209 31.18 21.96 4.14
CA GLY A 209 30.31 20.88 3.68
C GLY A 209 30.02 20.89 2.18
N GLU A 210 29.02 20.12 1.77
CA GLU A 210 28.64 19.94 0.37
C GLU A 210 27.43 20.78 -0.05
N GLY A 211 27.27 21.99 0.47
CA GLY A 211 26.21 22.88 -0.04
C GLY A 211 26.62 23.66 -1.28
N SER A 212 25.76 24.59 -1.70
CA SER A 212 25.99 25.41 -2.89
C SER A 212 26.60 26.79 -2.61
N ASN A 213 26.64 27.24 -1.36
CA ASN A 213 27.17 28.56 -1.01
C ASN A 213 28.68 28.47 -0.78
N PHE A 214 29.46 29.37 -1.36
CA PHE A 214 30.89 29.46 -1.09
C PHE A 214 31.11 29.75 0.40
N TYR A 215 31.91 28.90 1.06
CA TYR A 215 32.27 29.05 2.47
C TYR A 215 33.67 29.64 2.61
N ASN A 216 34.65 28.97 2.03
CA ASN A 216 36.05 29.38 2.09
C ASN A 216 36.85 28.81 0.92
N LEU A 217 38.06 29.31 0.73
CA LEU A 217 39.05 28.75 -0.17
C LEU A 217 40.08 27.98 0.67
N ARG A 218 40.41 26.75 0.28
CA ARG A 218 41.47 25.97 0.94
C ARG A 218 42.42 25.33 -0.06
N GLU A 219 43.62 24.97 0.41
CA GLU A 219 44.58 24.22 -0.41
C GLU A 219 44.01 22.84 -0.77
N TYR A 220 44.30 22.40 -2.00
CA TYR A 220 43.92 21.09 -2.52
C TYR A 220 44.59 19.98 -1.72
N LEU A 221 43.81 18.98 -1.31
CA LEU A 221 44.31 17.75 -0.71
C LEU A 221 44.14 16.57 -1.68
N PRO A 222 45.09 15.62 -1.73
CA PRO A 222 44.94 14.41 -2.53
C PRO A 222 43.64 13.67 -2.16
N GLY A 223 42.73 13.54 -3.14
CA GLY A 223 41.38 12.98 -2.94
C GLY A 223 40.25 13.99 -3.19
N ASP A 224 40.55 15.29 -3.26
CA ASP A 224 39.55 16.30 -3.60
C ASP A 224 39.11 16.18 -5.07
N PRO A 225 37.81 16.40 -5.36
CA PRO A 225 37.30 16.38 -6.72
C PRO A 225 37.89 17.53 -7.55
N MET A 226 38.47 17.22 -8.72
CA MET A 226 39.04 18.22 -9.64
C MET A 226 38.06 19.33 -10.04
N ARG A 227 36.75 19.02 -10.11
CA ARG A 227 35.70 20.01 -10.42
C ARG A 227 35.58 21.14 -9.39
N LYS A 228 36.04 20.91 -8.15
CA LYS A 228 35.99 21.93 -7.09
C LYS A 228 37.23 22.86 -7.12
N ILE A 229 38.20 22.64 -8.01
CA ILE A 229 39.39 23.50 -8.13
C ILE A 229 38.98 24.87 -8.67
N ASN A 230 39.38 25.91 -7.95
CA ASN A 230 39.24 27.29 -8.38
C ASN A 230 40.51 27.71 -9.13
N TRP A 231 40.49 27.57 -10.46
CA TRP A 231 41.63 27.90 -11.31
C TRP A 231 42.05 29.36 -11.23
N GLN A 232 41.09 30.28 -11.06
CA GLN A 232 41.37 31.71 -10.93
C GLN A 232 42.10 32.02 -9.62
N ALA A 233 41.70 31.38 -8.51
CA ALA A 233 42.37 31.55 -7.24
C ALA A 233 43.75 30.84 -7.21
N THR A 234 43.84 29.65 -7.82
CA THR A 234 45.09 28.91 -8.03
C THR A 234 46.14 29.74 -8.79
N ALA A 235 45.72 30.44 -9.84
CA ALA A 235 46.59 31.31 -10.62
C ALA A 235 47.08 32.55 -9.85
N ARG A 236 46.38 32.96 -8.78
CA ARG A 236 46.75 34.11 -7.94
C ARG A 236 47.60 33.75 -6.72
N GLN A 237 47.66 32.47 -6.34
CA GLN A 237 48.43 31.98 -5.19
C GLN A 237 49.66 31.16 -5.62
N ASP A 238 50.47 31.74 -6.51
CA ASP A 238 51.79 31.22 -6.88
C ASP A 238 51.83 29.72 -7.27
N GLY A 239 50.76 29.23 -7.91
CA GLY A 239 50.68 27.86 -8.43
C GLY A 239 50.21 26.81 -7.41
N LYS A 240 49.84 27.20 -6.18
CA LYS A 240 49.18 26.29 -5.23
C LYS A 240 47.74 26.03 -5.66
N MET A 241 47.39 24.76 -5.89
CA MET A 241 46.02 24.39 -6.25
C MET A 241 45.06 24.68 -5.10
N MET A 242 44.02 25.47 -5.41
CA MET A 242 43.00 25.89 -4.45
C MET A 242 41.66 25.29 -4.79
N VAL A 243 40.92 24.86 -3.78
CA VAL A 243 39.60 24.24 -3.87
C VAL A 243 38.58 25.14 -3.20
N ASN A 244 37.43 25.34 -3.87
CA ASN A 244 36.27 25.98 -3.27
C ASN A 244 35.66 25.04 -2.24
N GLU A 245 35.68 25.45 -0.98
CA GLU A 245 34.94 24.81 0.10
C GLU A 245 33.58 25.48 0.21
N PHE A 246 32.53 24.67 0.27
CA PHE A 246 31.16 25.16 0.31
C PHE A 246 30.59 25.03 1.72
N GLU A 247 29.62 25.87 2.05
CA GLU A 247 28.91 25.83 3.32
C GLU A 247 27.99 24.62 3.31
N ARG A 248 27.84 23.91 4.42
CA ARG A 248 26.83 22.85 4.51
C ARG A 248 25.43 23.43 4.27
N ASP A 249 24.65 22.81 3.37
CA ASP A 249 23.22 23.14 3.20
C ASP A 249 22.53 23.10 4.56
N ALA A 250 21.81 24.18 4.90
CA ALA A 250 21.12 24.25 6.17
C ALA A 250 19.96 23.25 6.24
N VAL A 251 19.74 22.66 7.42
CA VAL A 251 18.56 21.82 7.68
C VAL A 251 17.32 22.66 7.41
N SER A 252 16.55 22.24 6.42
CA SER A 252 15.29 22.89 6.06
C SER A 252 14.13 22.15 6.68
N ASP A 253 13.07 22.87 6.99
CA ASP A 253 11.80 22.29 7.42
C ASP A 253 10.88 22.23 6.20
N VAL A 254 10.61 21.02 5.69
CA VAL A 254 9.79 20.78 4.50
C VAL A 254 8.45 20.20 4.92
N ILE A 255 7.37 20.70 4.32
CA ILE A 255 6.02 20.20 4.58
C ILE A 255 5.39 19.78 3.27
N ILE A 256 4.92 18.54 3.25
CA ILE A 256 4.19 17.97 2.12
C ILE A 256 2.73 17.83 2.53
N ILE A 257 1.84 18.46 1.78
CA ILE A 257 0.39 18.38 1.96
C ILE A 257 -0.15 17.49 0.85
N VAL A 258 -0.86 16.42 1.21
CA VAL A 258 -1.46 15.44 0.30
C VAL A 258 -2.97 15.57 0.38
N ASP A 259 -3.58 15.90 -0.74
CA ASP A 259 -5.03 15.87 -0.92
C ASP A 259 -5.50 14.43 -1.04
N SER A 260 -6.29 14.00 -0.07
CA SER A 260 -6.98 12.71 -0.03
C SER A 260 -8.49 12.89 0.10
N ARG A 261 -9.03 14.01 -0.43
CA ARG A 261 -10.48 14.18 -0.59
C ARG A 261 -11.03 13.15 -1.59
N ALA A 262 -12.34 12.97 -1.60
CA ALA A 262 -13.03 12.01 -2.49
C ALA A 262 -12.69 12.23 -3.97
N VAL A 263 -12.51 13.48 -4.40
CA VAL A 263 -12.12 13.83 -5.79
C VAL A 263 -10.77 13.23 -6.22
N SER A 264 -9.89 12.89 -5.27
CA SER A 264 -8.58 12.30 -5.57
C SER A 264 -8.66 10.80 -5.95
N GLU A 265 -9.84 10.18 -5.85
CA GLU A 265 -10.09 8.80 -6.32
C GLU A 265 -10.42 8.72 -7.82
N THR A 266 -10.58 9.87 -8.50
CA THR A 266 -10.97 9.90 -9.90
C THR A 266 -9.93 9.20 -10.78
N GLY A 267 -10.37 8.11 -11.44
CA GLY A 267 -9.56 7.25 -12.30
C GLY A 267 -9.61 5.77 -11.90
N PRO A 268 -8.87 4.89 -12.59
CA PRO A 268 -8.69 3.50 -12.17
C PRO A 268 -8.06 3.38 -10.76
N VAL A 269 -8.36 2.30 -10.05
CA VAL A 269 -7.86 2.06 -8.67
C VAL A 269 -6.32 2.16 -8.58
N SER A 270 -5.60 1.73 -9.61
CA SER A 270 -4.14 1.80 -9.70
C SER A 270 -3.58 3.09 -10.31
N ARG A 271 -4.44 3.93 -10.89
CA ARG A 271 -4.06 5.15 -11.63
C ARG A 271 -5.08 6.24 -11.29
N ASN A 272 -4.88 6.90 -10.15
CA ASN A 272 -5.67 8.06 -9.72
C ASN A 272 -4.78 9.08 -9.01
N SER A 273 -5.31 10.28 -8.83
CA SER A 273 -4.60 11.44 -8.29
C SER A 273 -4.00 11.18 -6.89
N LEU A 274 -4.68 10.41 -6.05
CA LEU A 274 -4.16 10.01 -4.74
C LEU A 274 -2.99 9.03 -4.83
N VAL A 275 -3.03 8.07 -5.77
CA VAL A 275 -1.91 7.15 -6.01
C VAL A 275 -0.66 7.91 -6.44
N TYR A 276 -0.78 8.83 -7.38
CA TYR A 276 0.35 9.66 -7.79
C TYR A 276 0.84 10.59 -6.67
N SER A 277 -0.07 11.25 -5.96
CA SER A 277 0.27 12.13 -4.84
C SER A 277 1.01 11.40 -3.72
N THR A 278 0.60 10.19 -3.36
CA THR A 278 1.28 9.42 -2.30
C THR A 278 2.65 8.89 -2.73
N ARG A 279 2.82 8.46 -3.99
CA ARG A 279 4.14 8.12 -4.57
C ARG A 279 5.07 9.33 -4.61
N ALA A 280 4.56 10.49 -5.01
CA ALA A 280 5.31 11.73 -5.00
C ALA A 280 5.71 12.15 -3.58
N ALA A 281 4.78 12.10 -2.62
CA ALA A 281 5.07 12.39 -1.22
C ALA A 281 6.15 11.45 -0.66
N ALA A 282 6.07 10.15 -0.95
CA ALA A 282 7.05 9.16 -0.51
C ALA A 282 8.44 9.44 -1.08
N SER A 283 8.52 9.71 -2.38
CA SER A 283 9.76 10.01 -3.10
C SER A 283 10.40 11.32 -2.62
N LEU A 284 9.60 12.39 -2.48
CA LEU A 284 10.05 13.67 -1.94
C LEU A 284 10.52 13.55 -0.49
N THR A 285 9.80 12.78 0.33
CA THR A 285 10.19 12.51 1.71
C THR A 285 11.56 11.83 1.76
N GLN A 286 11.77 10.79 0.95
CA GLN A 286 13.07 10.11 0.86
C GLN A 286 14.18 11.07 0.42
N TYR A 287 13.92 11.89 -0.60
CA TYR A 287 14.86 12.88 -1.11
C TYR A 287 15.30 13.88 -0.02
N PHE A 288 14.35 14.56 0.63
CA PHE A 288 14.67 15.57 1.65
C PHE A 288 15.32 14.96 2.90
N LEU A 289 14.85 13.78 3.36
CA LEU A 289 15.48 13.11 4.50
C LEU A 289 16.92 12.65 4.19
N SER A 290 17.22 12.29 2.93
CA SER A 290 18.59 11.96 2.52
C SER A 290 19.55 13.16 2.60
N ARG A 291 19.02 14.37 2.39
CA ARG A 291 19.72 15.65 2.56
C ARG A 291 19.78 16.13 4.02
N ARG A 292 19.23 15.33 4.96
CA ARG A 292 19.08 15.64 6.39
C ARG A 292 18.12 16.81 6.68
N ASP A 293 17.23 17.14 5.75
CA ASP A 293 16.13 18.06 6.02
C ASP A 293 15.11 17.40 6.95
N SER A 294 14.36 18.22 7.69
CA SER A 294 13.23 17.75 8.51
C SER A 294 11.97 17.75 7.65
N VAL A 295 11.28 16.61 7.56
CA VAL A 295 10.09 16.48 6.71
C VAL A 295 8.87 16.19 7.57
N GLY A 296 7.81 16.98 7.36
CA GLY A 296 6.47 16.74 7.89
C GLY A 296 5.49 16.46 6.76
N VAL A 297 4.45 15.68 7.04
CA VAL A 297 3.41 15.32 6.07
C VAL A 297 2.04 15.57 6.66
N VAL A 298 1.15 16.14 5.86
CA VAL A 298 -0.26 16.35 6.22
C VAL A 298 -1.11 15.72 5.11
N VAL A 299 -1.90 14.72 5.46
CA VAL A 299 -2.88 14.09 4.56
C VAL A 299 -4.26 14.58 4.99
N TYR A 300 -5.05 15.11 4.06
CA TYR A 300 -6.37 15.67 4.38
C TYR A 300 -7.47 15.18 3.44
N GLY A 301 -8.62 14.87 4.01
CA GLY A 301 -9.81 14.48 3.25
C GLY A 301 -11.05 14.56 4.13
N ASP A 302 -11.42 13.43 4.74
CA ASP A 302 -12.45 13.35 5.79
C ASP A 302 -11.86 13.74 7.15
N GLU A 303 -10.64 13.24 7.42
CA GLU A 303 -9.83 13.62 8.55
C GLU A 303 -8.55 14.33 8.10
N ILE A 304 -7.95 15.11 9.00
CA ILE A 304 -6.62 15.71 8.79
C ILE A 304 -5.62 14.94 9.64
N VAL A 305 -4.83 14.08 8.99
CA VAL A 305 -3.76 13.30 9.62
C VAL A 305 -2.44 14.03 9.38
N SER A 306 -1.76 14.43 10.45
CA SER A 306 -0.46 15.10 10.36
C SER A 306 0.64 14.31 11.06
N VAL A 307 1.83 14.36 10.47
CA VAL A 307 3.08 13.88 11.03
C VAL A 307 3.99 15.08 11.17
N ASP A 308 4.40 15.36 12.40
CA ASP A 308 5.32 16.45 12.69
C ASP A 308 6.67 16.25 12.00
N ARG A 309 7.37 17.37 11.80
CA ARG A 309 8.65 17.40 11.10
C ARG A 309 9.73 16.75 11.94
N ASP A 310 10.37 15.73 11.39
CA ASP A 310 11.55 15.09 11.99
C ASP A 310 12.52 14.66 10.88
N THR A 311 13.68 14.13 11.27
CA THR A 311 14.77 13.71 10.38
C THR A 311 15.03 12.20 10.44
N GLY A 312 15.81 11.70 9.48
CA GLY A 312 16.36 10.35 9.51
C GLY A 312 15.40 9.23 9.06
N LYS A 313 15.91 7.99 9.10
CA LYS A 313 15.22 6.82 8.51
C LYS A 313 13.94 6.44 9.26
N LYS A 314 13.88 6.67 10.57
CA LYS A 314 12.67 6.38 11.36
C LYS A 314 11.50 7.24 10.88
N GLN A 315 11.75 8.52 10.62
CA GLN A 315 10.75 9.44 10.10
C GLN A 315 10.21 8.99 8.74
N LEU A 316 11.08 8.52 7.85
CA LEU A 316 10.67 7.98 6.55
C LEU A 316 9.59 6.89 6.72
N TYR A 317 9.83 5.88 7.56
CA TYR A 317 8.86 4.80 7.76
C TYR A 317 7.57 5.24 8.45
N ILE A 318 7.62 6.23 9.35
CA ILE A 318 6.40 6.82 9.94
C ILE A 318 5.55 7.46 8.85
N ILE A 319 6.16 8.28 8.00
CA ILE A 319 5.49 8.95 6.88
C ILE A 319 4.94 7.92 5.88
N LEU A 320 5.75 6.95 5.46
CA LEU A 320 5.32 5.90 4.51
C LEU A 320 4.13 5.10 5.05
N THR A 321 4.09 4.83 6.37
CA THR A 321 2.96 4.14 7.01
C THR A 321 1.68 5.00 6.95
N LYS A 322 1.77 6.32 7.12
CA LYS A 322 0.61 7.22 6.98
C LYS A 322 0.15 7.34 5.54
N LEU A 323 1.07 7.43 4.59
CA LEU A 323 0.76 7.47 3.15
C LEU A 323 0.12 6.16 2.66
N ALA A 324 0.55 5.01 3.19
CA ALA A 324 -0.06 3.71 2.90
C ALA A 324 -1.51 3.62 3.39
N GLY A 325 -1.85 4.30 4.49
CA GLY A 325 -3.22 4.37 5.02
C GLY A 325 -4.12 5.43 4.41
N ALA A 326 -3.61 6.28 3.51
CA ALA A 326 -4.37 7.37 2.93
C ALA A 326 -5.47 6.81 1.99
N MET A 327 -6.73 7.17 2.26
CA MET A 327 -7.89 6.83 1.43
C MET A 327 -8.55 8.12 0.94
N ALA A 328 -9.07 8.10 -0.29
CA ALA A 328 -9.78 9.23 -0.88
C ALA A 328 -11.19 9.34 -0.30
N LYS A 329 -11.38 10.20 0.71
CA LYS A 329 -12.66 10.40 1.42
C LYS A 329 -12.81 11.84 1.88
N GLY A 330 -14.05 12.28 2.06
CA GLY A 330 -14.37 13.62 2.58
C GLY A 330 -14.09 14.76 1.60
N ASN A 331 -14.34 16.00 2.04
CA ASN A 331 -14.19 17.20 1.22
C ASN A 331 -13.45 18.37 1.90
N THR A 332 -12.76 18.14 3.02
CA THR A 332 -12.19 19.21 3.85
C THR A 332 -11.36 20.21 3.01
N PRO A 333 -11.74 21.50 2.96
CA PRO A 333 -11.04 22.49 2.14
C PRO A 333 -9.58 22.72 2.55
N LEU A 334 -8.71 22.98 1.57
CA LEU A 334 -7.27 23.22 1.75
C LEU A 334 -7.01 24.41 2.69
N LYS A 335 -7.85 25.45 2.68
CA LYS A 335 -7.72 26.60 3.58
C LYS A 335 -7.82 26.21 5.06
N ILE A 336 -8.63 25.22 5.41
CA ILE A 336 -8.72 24.72 6.80
C ILE A 336 -7.39 24.05 7.20
N VAL A 337 -6.83 23.26 6.30
CA VAL A 337 -5.59 22.51 6.52
C VAL A 337 -4.41 23.46 6.67
N THR A 338 -4.27 24.41 5.73
CA THR A 338 -3.22 25.43 5.77
C THR A 338 -3.31 26.28 7.04
N ASN A 339 -4.49 26.73 7.43
CA ASN A 339 -4.69 27.47 8.69
C ASN A 339 -4.29 26.67 9.94
N ARG A 340 -4.50 25.35 9.96
CA ARG A 340 -4.11 24.50 11.09
C ARG A 340 -2.59 24.36 11.20
N ILE A 341 -1.90 24.19 10.08
CA ILE A 341 -0.44 23.96 10.09
C ILE A 341 0.35 25.26 10.28
N MET A 342 -0.18 26.39 9.79
CA MET A 342 0.53 27.67 9.71
C MET A 342 1.17 28.18 11.01
N PRO A 343 0.58 27.99 12.21
CA PRO A 343 1.20 28.40 13.47
C PRO A 343 2.47 27.61 13.83
N HIS A 344 2.68 26.43 13.26
CA HIS A 344 3.70 25.46 13.68
C HIS A 344 4.92 25.41 12.72
N ILE A 345 5.01 26.37 11.79
CA ILE A 345 5.98 26.36 10.69
C ILE A 345 6.75 27.69 10.62
N HIS A 346 8.06 27.61 10.44
CA HIS A 346 8.90 28.79 10.22
C HIS A 346 8.63 29.39 8.83
N ARG A 347 8.53 30.72 8.76
CA ARG A 347 8.40 31.46 7.49
C ARG A 347 9.54 31.06 6.54
N GLY A 348 9.27 30.99 5.24
CA GLY A 348 10.27 30.59 4.23
C GLY A 348 10.54 29.08 4.12
N SER A 349 9.85 28.25 4.90
CA SER A 349 9.82 26.80 4.73
C SER A 349 9.18 26.43 3.39
N PRO A 350 9.72 25.44 2.63
CA PRO A 350 9.06 24.90 1.46
C PRO A 350 7.78 24.16 1.83
N ILE A 351 6.68 24.51 1.18
CA ILE A 351 5.40 23.80 1.26
C ILE A 351 5.11 23.22 -0.11
N ILE A 352 4.98 21.89 -0.15
CA ILE A 352 4.67 21.14 -1.37
C ILE A 352 3.24 20.63 -1.24
N ILE A 353 2.37 21.02 -2.16
CA ILE A 353 0.97 20.63 -2.20
C ILE A 353 0.79 19.64 -3.35
N LEU A 354 0.29 18.45 -3.03
CA LEU A 354 -0.03 17.40 -3.96
C LEU A 354 -1.56 17.28 -4.00
N SER A 355 -2.19 17.86 -5.02
CA SER A 355 -3.65 17.96 -5.11
C SER A 355 -4.10 17.99 -6.57
N PRO A 356 -5.20 17.29 -6.93
CA PRO A 356 -5.78 17.43 -8.27
C PRO A 356 -6.33 18.83 -8.53
N LEU A 357 -6.35 19.77 -7.57
CA LEU A 357 -6.86 21.14 -7.75
C LEU A 357 -8.32 21.22 -8.22
N GLU A 358 -9.11 20.21 -7.88
CA GLU A 358 -10.53 20.10 -8.23
C GLU A 358 -11.41 20.29 -6.98
N ASP A 359 -12.63 20.80 -7.18
CA ASP A 359 -13.70 20.89 -6.18
C ASP A 359 -13.30 21.55 -4.84
N ASP A 360 -12.46 22.59 -4.86
CA ASP A 360 -12.16 23.41 -3.67
C ASP A 360 -12.08 24.90 -4.02
N PRO A 361 -13.11 25.70 -3.67
CA PRO A 361 -13.11 27.14 -3.97
C PRO A 361 -12.10 27.93 -3.12
N THR A 362 -11.48 27.30 -2.12
CA THR A 362 -10.56 27.95 -1.17
C THR A 362 -9.08 27.84 -1.56
N ILE A 363 -8.76 27.12 -2.64
CA ILE A 363 -7.38 26.86 -3.09
C ILE A 363 -6.61 28.18 -3.29
N VAL A 364 -7.18 29.12 -4.03
CA VAL A 364 -6.54 30.41 -4.35
C VAL A 364 -6.24 31.19 -3.07
N ASP A 365 -7.21 31.28 -2.17
CA ASP A 365 -7.05 31.96 -0.89
C ASP A 365 -5.99 31.29 -0.01
N ALA A 366 -6.00 29.95 0.06
CA ALA A 366 -5.02 29.19 0.84
C ALA A 366 -3.59 29.45 0.32
N VAL A 367 -3.38 29.41 -1.00
CA VAL A 367 -2.07 29.70 -1.60
C VAL A 367 -1.68 31.16 -1.40
N ARG A 368 -2.62 32.11 -1.55
CA ARG A 368 -2.39 33.53 -1.29
C ARG A 368 -1.91 33.77 0.14
N ASP A 369 -2.56 33.16 1.13
CA ASP A 369 -2.22 33.28 2.55
C ASP A 369 -0.82 32.72 2.86
N LEU A 370 -0.46 31.59 2.24
CA LEU A 370 0.88 31.01 2.36
C LEU A 370 1.95 31.93 1.73
N ARG A 371 1.70 32.46 0.53
CA ARG A 371 2.62 33.35 -0.17
C ARG A 371 2.80 34.69 0.54
N ALA A 372 1.72 35.26 1.09
CA ALA A 372 1.76 36.48 1.90
C ALA A 372 2.65 36.33 3.15
N ARG A 373 2.84 35.11 3.66
CA ARG A 373 3.73 34.80 4.79
C ARG A 373 5.14 34.36 4.37
N SER A 374 5.47 34.55 3.09
CA SER A 374 6.78 34.24 2.50
C SER A 374 7.13 32.75 2.46
N PHE A 375 6.13 31.84 2.49
CA PHE A 375 6.39 30.43 2.22
C PHE A 375 6.69 30.19 0.74
N GLU A 376 7.57 29.23 0.46
CA GLU A 376 7.86 28.79 -0.90
C GLU A 376 6.89 27.66 -1.26
N VAL A 377 5.86 27.98 -2.05
CA VAL A 377 4.79 27.04 -2.38
C VAL A 377 5.07 26.39 -3.72
N THR A 378 5.12 25.07 -3.73
CA THR A 378 5.14 24.24 -4.95
C THR A 378 3.87 23.40 -4.97
N VAL A 379 3.16 23.37 -6.09
CA VAL A 379 1.94 22.61 -6.31
C VAL A 379 2.21 21.63 -7.44
N LEU A 380 2.12 20.34 -7.15
CA LEU A 380 2.08 19.30 -8.17
C LEU A 380 0.65 18.81 -8.26
N SER A 381 0.07 18.90 -9.45
CA SER A 381 -1.32 18.56 -9.66
C SER A 381 -1.46 17.37 -10.59
N PRO A 382 -1.57 16.13 -10.05
CA PRO A 382 -1.86 14.98 -10.89
C PRO A 382 -3.25 15.11 -11.51
N SER A 383 -3.32 15.18 -12.84
CA SER A 383 -4.57 15.39 -13.57
C SER A 383 -5.44 14.14 -13.57
N SER A 384 -6.74 14.31 -13.26
CA SER A 384 -7.77 13.26 -13.35
C SER A 384 -8.53 13.29 -14.68
N LEU A 385 -8.47 14.41 -15.41
CA LEU A 385 -9.34 14.70 -16.56
C LEU A 385 -9.22 13.68 -17.69
N GLU A 386 -8.00 13.21 -17.96
CA GLU A 386 -7.76 12.21 -19.01
C GLU A 386 -8.47 10.89 -18.69
N PHE A 387 -8.47 10.47 -17.41
CA PHE A 387 -9.15 9.24 -17.02
C PHE A 387 -10.66 9.33 -17.17
N GLU A 388 -11.26 10.49 -16.89
CA GLU A 388 -12.69 10.70 -17.06
C GLU A 388 -13.11 10.76 -18.52
N PHE A 389 -12.26 11.39 -19.35
CA PHE A 389 -12.46 11.44 -20.79
C PHE A 389 -12.36 10.05 -21.43
N ASP A 390 -11.30 9.30 -21.11
CA ASP A 390 -11.10 7.92 -21.60
C ASP A 390 -12.20 6.97 -21.14
N ALA A 391 -12.70 7.16 -19.91
CA ALA A 391 -13.84 6.42 -19.37
C ALA A 391 -15.19 6.86 -19.96
N ARG A 392 -15.21 7.85 -20.87
CA ARG A 392 -16.42 8.45 -21.48
C ARG A 392 -17.41 8.99 -20.46
N ARG A 393 -16.92 9.45 -19.30
CA ARG A 393 -17.75 10.11 -18.27
C ARG A 393 -18.05 11.56 -18.65
N ILE A 394 -17.12 12.17 -19.38
CA ILE A 394 -17.24 13.52 -19.93
C ILE A 394 -17.16 13.45 -21.46
N ASP A 395 -17.94 14.30 -22.12
CA ASP A 395 -17.84 14.48 -23.57
C ASP A 395 -16.66 15.41 -23.91
N ARG A 396 -16.37 15.57 -25.20
CA ARG A 396 -15.29 16.44 -25.65
C ARG A 396 -15.49 17.89 -25.20
N THR A 397 -16.73 18.38 -25.21
CA THR A 397 -17.04 19.75 -24.79
C THR A 397 -16.75 19.93 -23.30
N GLY A 398 -17.24 19.02 -22.46
CA GLY A 398 -16.97 19.03 -21.03
C GLY A 398 -15.48 18.95 -20.69
N TYR A 399 -14.73 18.10 -21.41
CA TYR A 399 -13.27 18.02 -21.25
C TYR A 399 -12.58 19.36 -21.53
N GLU A 400 -12.89 20.03 -22.65
CA GLU A 400 -12.26 21.31 -22.99
C GLU A 400 -12.62 22.41 -21.98
N VAL A 401 -13.85 22.42 -21.47
CA VAL A 401 -14.30 23.38 -20.43
C VAL A 401 -13.51 23.16 -19.13
N LEU A 402 -13.49 21.92 -18.61
CA LEU A 402 -12.80 21.61 -17.36
C LEU A 402 -11.28 21.83 -17.47
N LYS A 403 -10.69 21.49 -18.62
CA LYS A 403 -9.28 21.77 -18.91
C LYS A 403 -9.00 23.27 -18.89
N THR A 404 -9.88 24.08 -19.49
CA THR A 404 -9.76 25.54 -19.49
C THR A 404 -9.89 26.12 -18.08
N GLU A 405 -10.87 25.67 -17.29
CA GLU A 405 -11.05 26.10 -15.90
C GLU A 405 -9.81 25.78 -15.05
N ARG A 406 -9.26 24.57 -15.22
CA ARG A 406 -8.02 24.13 -14.57
C ARG A 406 -6.82 24.99 -14.98
N ASP A 407 -6.65 25.29 -16.27
CA ASP A 407 -5.56 26.13 -16.76
C ASP A 407 -5.64 27.56 -16.21
N ILE A 408 -6.85 28.12 -16.10
CA ILE A 408 -7.10 29.40 -15.46
C ILE A 408 -6.69 29.37 -13.99
N LEU A 409 -7.13 28.35 -13.24
CA LEU A 409 -6.78 28.19 -11.82
C LEU A 409 -5.26 28.07 -11.64
N MET A 410 -4.59 27.23 -12.42
CA MET A 410 -3.13 27.09 -12.36
C MET A 410 -2.41 28.40 -12.69
N THR A 411 -2.90 29.17 -13.67
CA THR A 411 -2.35 30.48 -14.02
C THR A 411 -2.53 31.49 -12.89
N GLU A 412 -3.68 31.50 -12.23
CA GLU A 412 -3.92 32.35 -11.06
C GLU A 412 -2.96 32.01 -9.91
N LEU A 413 -2.76 30.72 -9.63
CA LEU A 413 -1.81 30.27 -8.62
C LEU A 413 -0.37 30.65 -8.94
N ARG A 414 0.05 30.55 -10.21
CA ARG A 414 1.36 31.06 -10.68
C ARG A 414 1.46 32.58 -10.52
N GLY A 415 0.38 33.32 -10.77
CA GLY A 415 0.29 34.76 -10.54
C GLY A 415 0.50 35.18 -9.08
N LEU A 416 0.16 34.29 -8.12
CA LEU A 416 0.48 34.46 -6.69
C LEU A 416 1.94 34.12 -6.33
N GLY A 417 2.72 33.67 -7.32
CA GLY A 417 4.11 33.28 -7.18
C GLY A 417 4.32 31.86 -6.63
N ALA A 418 3.31 30.98 -6.72
CA ALA A 418 3.49 29.55 -6.49
C ALA A 418 4.08 28.87 -7.74
N TYR A 419 4.93 27.87 -7.53
CA TYR A 419 5.41 26.99 -8.61
C TYR A 419 4.36 25.92 -8.85
N VAL A 420 3.71 25.90 -10.02
CA VAL A 420 2.59 24.98 -10.30
C VAL A 420 2.89 24.15 -11.52
N MET A 421 2.85 22.83 -11.38
CA MET A 421 2.96 21.89 -12.48
C MET A 421 1.69 21.05 -12.61
N ASP A 422 1.18 20.98 -13.84
CA ASP A 422 0.21 19.97 -14.21
C ASP A 422 0.96 18.66 -14.45
N TRP A 423 0.69 17.66 -13.63
CA TRP A 423 1.42 16.41 -13.67
C TRP A 423 0.59 15.34 -14.36
N GLU A 424 1.04 14.93 -15.53
CA GLU A 424 0.45 13.78 -16.21
C GLU A 424 0.90 12.47 -15.54
N PRO A 425 -0.04 11.56 -15.22
CA PRO A 425 0.20 10.23 -14.68
C PRO A 425 1.35 9.41 -15.29
N ASP A 426 1.62 9.58 -16.59
CA ASP A 426 2.66 8.85 -17.33
C ASP A 426 4.02 9.56 -17.36
N MET A 427 4.07 10.80 -16.85
CA MET A 427 5.28 11.58 -16.71
C MET A 427 6.03 11.17 -15.43
N LEU A 428 7.34 10.93 -15.56
CA LEU A 428 8.20 10.70 -14.39
C LEU A 428 8.14 11.89 -13.43
N LEU A 429 8.15 11.62 -12.12
CA LEU A 429 8.02 12.67 -11.10
C LEU A 429 9.13 13.73 -11.20
N PHE A 430 10.35 13.31 -11.50
CA PHE A 430 11.48 14.23 -11.69
C PHE A 430 11.21 15.24 -12.82
N THR A 431 10.60 14.79 -13.93
CA THR A 431 10.24 15.66 -15.05
C THR A 431 9.16 16.67 -14.65
N ALA A 432 8.16 16.23 -13.88
CA ALA A 432 7.12 17.11 -13.35
C ALA A 432 7.71 18.18 -12.40
N LEU A 433 8.61 17.78 -11.49
CA LEU A 433 9.29 18.70 -10.58
C LEU A 433 10.14 19.75 -11.31
N ALA A 434 10.84 19.35 -12.38
CA ALA A 434 11.61 20.28 -13.21
C ALA A 434 10.71 21.27 -13.96
N GLY A 435 9.57 20.80 -14.50
CA GLY A 435 8.58 21.63 -15.18
C GLY A 435 7.96 22.70 -14.27
N ALA A 436 7.74 22.40 -12.99
CA ALA A 436 7.19 23.36 -12.01
C ALA A 436 8.02 24.63 -11.84
N ARG A 437 9.34 24.56 -12.10
CA ARG A 437 10.30 25.67 -11.94
C ARG A 437 10.88 26.18 -13.26
N GLY A 438 10.58 25.52 -14.38
CA GLY A 438 11.20 25.72 -15.68
C GLY A 438 10.63 26.85 -16.55
N PHE A 439 9.84 27.76 -15.99
CA PHE A 439 9.29 28.93 -16.69
C PHE A 439 9.50 30.21 -15.89
#